data_AF-A0A4R1BG14-F1
#
_entry.id   AF-A0A4R1BG14-F1
#
_cell.length_a   1.000
_cell.length_b   1.000
_cell.length_c   1.000
_cell.angle_alpha   90.00
_cell.angle_beta   90.00
_cell.angle_gamma   90.00
#
_symmetry.space_group_name_H-M   'P 1'
#
loop_
_entity.id
_entity.type
_entity.pdbx_description
1 polymer ?
#
loop_
_entity_poly.entity_id
_entity_poly.type
_entity_poly.pdbx_seq_one_letter_code
_entity_poly.pdbx_strand_id
1 'polypeptide(L)'
;MQMPGRTFAAAKGYRYGFNGKEEDRTLTESSLDFGTRFYDARIGRWLSADPLRFFAPFETPYRFGHNDPIRYKDPDGKWEEDGHYWTVYALGMAMGLSKSKAQYLASKAEFYDHHTLPNSKMSLHYSHEHGKTGLALGLGTWSDRELQKSWHGLTGGRQSEVLIDAMNNILMKGDLNQLHKVGDAWAHSYIDENGERTMWGKTTTWIPGLGRITLEHAFEGGHGNKDADNLNKRPGEYQKYIQSLVQIYNSKSFAFNSDVKNGRPDLSIFTFVQKNGGNKEGNIFLLSSFIDMKAGAKSISSTNKGHIEKFKSYLDQQGIKYTLSEGQAQATLLPKGCVTGPVNYTITFQKPESK
;
A
#
# COMPACT_ATOMS: atom_id res chain seq x y z
N MET A 1 0.15 -49.94 -8.85
CA MET A 1 1.38 -50.47 -8.25
C MET A 1 2.24 -49.29 -7.83
N GLN A 2 2.52 -49.14 -6.54
CA GLN A 2 3.33 -48.05 -5.96
C GLN A 2 4.78 -48.54 -5.86
N MET A 3 5.75 -47.74 -6.33
CA MET A 3 7.17 -48.15 -6.40
C MET A 3 7.79 -48.22 -4.99
N PRO A 4 8.36 -49.36 -4.56
CA PRO A 4 9.05 -49.48 -3.27
C PRO A 4 10.23 -48.51 -3.17
N GLY A 5 10.36 -47.79 -2.05
CA GLY A 5 11.44 -46.83 -1.80
C GLY A 5 11.13 -45.36 -2.08
N ARG A 6 9.92 -45.04 -2.59
CA ARG A 6 9.40 -43.66 -2.66
C ARG A 6 8.24 -43.46 -1.70
N THR A 7 8.53 -43.41 -0.41
CA THR A 7 7.61 -42.85 0.59
C THR A 7 7.70 -41.33 0.52
N PHE A 8 6.72 -40.67 -0.11
CA PHE A 8 6.52 -39.23 0.06
C PHE A 8 5.94 -39.00 1.45
N ALA A 9 6.80 -38.90 2.46
CA ALA A 9 6.42 -38.35 3.74
C ALA A 9 6.35 -36.83 3.55
N ALA A 10 5.14 -36.29 3.39
CA ALA A 10 4.93 -34.85 3.52
C ALA A 10 5.48 -34.44 4.88
N ALA A 11 6.63 -33.76 4.89
CA ALA A 11 7.22 -33.22 6.10
C ALA A 11 6.15 -32.42 6.84
N LYS A 12 6.05 -32.60 8.17
CA LYS A 12 5.10 -31.90 9.04
C LYS A 12 4.95 -30.42 8.63
N GLY A 13 3.79 -30.11 8.05
CA GLY A 13 3.15 -28.80 7.89
C GLY A 13 4.04 -27.63 7.47
N TYR A 14 3.94 -27.20 6.22
CA TYR A 14 4.30 -25.83 5.82
C TYR A 14 3.54 -24.83 6.73
N ARG A 15 4.26 -23.98 7.47
CA ARG A 15 3.69 -23.08 8.51
C ARG A 15 3.31 -21.70 7.99
N TYR A 16 3.39 -21.47 6.69
CA TYR A 16 3.05 -20.18 6.09
C TYR A 16 1.84 -20.34 5.19
N GLY A 17 0.95 -19.36 5.19
CA GLY A 17 -0.28 -19.42 4.43
C GLY A 17 -0.48 -18.18 3.58
N PHE A 18 -1.73 -17.72 3.57
CA PHE A 18 -2.17 -16.57 2.83
C PHE A 18 -1.36 -15.30 3.19
N ASN A 19 -0.98 -14.52 2.16
CA ASN A 19 -0.10 -13.35 2.26
C ASN A 19 1.26 -13.57 2.95
N GLY A 20 1.77 -14.81 2.94
CA GLY A 20 3.07 -15.14 3.52
C GLY A 20 3.11 -15.03 5.04
N LYS A 21 1.95 -15.08 5.70
CA LYS A 21 1.81 -15.01 7.16
C LYS A 21 1.91 -16.38 7.81
N GLU A 22 2.41 -16.41 9.04
CA GLU A 22 2.59 -17.65 9.79
C GLU A 22 1.22 -18.16 10.25
N GLU A 23 0.97 -19.44 10.03
CA GLU A 23 -0.23 -20.16 10.45
C GLU A 23 -0.06 -20.63 11.89
N ASP A 24 -0.89 -20.07 12.78
CA ASP A 24 -0.97 -20.46 14.18
C ASP A 24 -2.24 -21.27 14.43
N ARG A 25 -2.07 -22.60 14.50
CA ARG A 25 -3.18 -23.53 14.72
C ARG A 25 -3.68 -23.61 16.17
N THR A 26 -3.08 -22.85 17.09
CA THR A 26 -3.48 -22.87 18.51
C THR A 26 -4.72 -22.03 18.78
N LEU A 27 -4.96 -21.00 17.96
CA LEU A 27 -6.13 -20.13 18.08
C LEU A 27 -7.33 -20.67 17.28
N THR A 28 -7.10 -21.00 16.01
CA THR A 28 -8.06 -21.72 15.16
C THR A 28 -7.31 -22.58 14.15
N GLU A 29 -7.99 -23.52 13.50
CA GLU A 29 -7.39 -24.42 12.49
C GLU A 29 -6.78 -23.70 11.28
N SER A 30 -7.06 -22.41 11.06
CA SER A 30 -6.47 -21.61 9.98
C SER A 30 -6.26 -20.14 10.37
N SER A 31 -5.87 -19.89 11.63
CA SER A 31 -5.47 -18.55 12.05
C SER A 31 -4.10 -18.19 11.49
N LEU A 32 -3.97 -16.96 11.01
CA LEU A 32 -2.73 -16.40 10.49
C LEU A 32 -2.31 -15.21 11.37
N ASP A 33 -1.05 -15.18 11.79
CA ASP A 33 -0.48 -14.07 12.54
C ASP A 33 0.00 -12.97 11.60
N PHE A 34 -0.67 -11.81 11.65
CA PHE A 34 -0.29 -10.62 10.91
C PHE A 34 0.48 -9.60 11.78
N GLY A 35 0.83 -9.96 13.01
CA GLY A 35 1.59 -9.15 13.96
C GLY A 35 0.68 -8.39 14.93
N THR A 36 -0.19 -7.50 14.42
CA THR A 36 -1.10 -6.72 15.29
C THR A 36 -2.42 -7.44 15.55
N ARG A 37 -2.86 -8.28 14.61
CA ARG A 37 -4.10 -9.04 14.68
C ARG A 37 -3.90 -10.45 14.15
N PHE A 38 -4.74 -11.37 14.60
CA PHE A 38 -4.87 -12.71 14.02
C PHE A 38 -6.02 -12.73 13.01
N TYR A 39 -5.77 -13.27 11.83
CA TYR A 39 -6.76 -13.44 10.77
C TYR A 39 -7.25 -14.89 10.72
N ASP A 40 -8.55 -15.12 10.77
CA ASP A 40 -9.11 -16.46 10.54
C ASP A 40 -9.49 -16.62 9.07
N ALA A 41 -8.68 -17.39 8.35
CA ALA A 41 -8.86 -17.63 6.93
C ALA A 41 -10.13 -18.43 6.60
N ARG A 42 -10.73 -19.15 7.56
CA ARG A 42 -11.95 -19.94 7.35
C ARG A 42 -13.17 -19.05 7.16
N ILE A 43 -13.18 -17.91 7.86
CA ILE A 43 -14.29 -16.94 7.84
C ILE A 43 -13.93 -15.65 7.11
N GLY A 44 -12.66 -15.46 6.73
CA GLY A 44 -12.20 -14.28 6.02
C GLY A 44 -12.27 -13.00 6.85
N ARG A 45 -11.99 -13.08 8.17
CA ARG A 45 -12.15 -11.98 9.13
C ARG A 45 -11.00 -11.92 10.12
N TRP A 46 -10.76 -10.73 10.67
CA TRP A 46 -9.91 -10.58 11.86
C TRP A 46 -10.62 -11.12 13.09
N LEU A 47 -9.84 -11.70 14.00
CA LEU A 47 -10.31 -12.17 15.30
C LEU A 47 -10.43 -11.06 16.34
N SER A 48 -9.90 -9.87 16.04
CA SER A 48 -9.99 -8.68 16.88
C SER A 48 -10.34 -7.44 16.07
N ALA A 49 -10.98 -6.47 16.73
CA ALA A 49 -11.38 -5.22 16.10
C ALA A 49 -10.15 -4.40 15.69
N ASP A 50 -10.24 -3.77 14.52
CA ASP A 50 -9.20 -2.89 14.00
C ASP A 50 -8.86 -1.76 14.99
N PRO A 51 -7.58 -1.60 15.38
CA PRO A 51 -7.12 -0.45 16.15
C PRO A 51 -7.44 0.90 15.48
N LEU A 52 -7.50 0.92 14.15
CA LEU A 52 -7.74 2.07 13.28
C LEU A 52 -9.18 2.19 12.79
N ARG A 53 -10.13 1.39 13.32
CA ARG A 53 -11.55 1.39 12.91
C ARG A 53 -12.22 2.77 12.86
N PHE A 54 -11.76 3.73 13.67
CA PHE A 54 -12.29 5.10 13.70
C PHE A 54 -12.12 5.84 12.38
N PHE A 55 -11.17 5.42 11.53
CA PHE A 55 -10.95 6.02 10.21
C PHE A 55 -11.87 5.42 9.11
N ALA A 56 -12.56 4.32 9.38
CA ALA A 56 -13.56 3.72 8.50
C ALA A 56 -14.85 3.39 9.28
N PRO A 57 -15.60 4.41 9.74
CA PRO A 57 -16.78 4.21 10.58
C PRO A 57 -17.94 3.50 9.86
N PHE A 58 -17.92 3.50 8.53
CA PHE A 58 -18.94 2.87 7.67
C PHE A 58 -18.62 1.41 7.33
N GLU A 59 -17.54 0.86 7.88
CA GLU A 59 -17.14 -0.53 7.63
C GLU A 59 -16.93 -1.30 8.94
N THR A 60 -17.13 -2.61 8.89
CA THR A 60 -16.92 -3.46 10.08
C THR A 60 -15.43 -3.46 10.48
N PRO A 61 -15.12 -3.36 11.79
CA PRO A 61 -13.74 -3.39 12.28
C PRO A 61 -13.07 -4.76 12.17
N TYR A 62 -13.80 -5.78 11.70
CA TYR A 62 -13.30 -7.15 11.56
C TYR A 62 -13.06 -7.57 10.09
N ARG A 63 -13.18 -6.64 9.14
CA ARG A 63 -12.99 -6.90 7.70
C ARG A 63 -11.53 -7.17 7.37
N PHE A 64 -11.27 -8.00 6.37
CA PHE A 64 -9.95 -8.13 5.77
C PHE A 64 -10.00 -7.68 4.32
N GLY A 65 -9.02 -6.88 3.90
CA GLY A 65 -8.86 -6.54 2.49
C GLY A 65 -10.03 -5.71 1.94
N HIS A 66 -10.78 -4.97 2.76
CA HIS A 66 -12.08 -4.38 2.36
C HIS A 66 -13.08 -5.38 1.72
N ASN A 67 -12.97 -6.67 2.08
CA ASN A 67 -13.64 -7.80 1.43
C ASN A 67 -13.19 -8.12 0.00
N ASP A 68 -12.08 -7.56 -0.46
CA ASP A 68 -11.37 -7.91 -1.69
C ASP A 68 -9.91 -8.34 -1.38
N PRO A 69 -9.73 -9.55 -0.83
CA PRO A 69 -8.42 -10.10 -0.45
C PRO A 69 -7.50 -10.40 -1.64
N ILE A 70 -7.99 -10.28 -2.87
CA ILE A 70 -7.19 -10.47 -4.10
C ILE A 70 -6.43 -9.18 -4.42
N ARG A 71 -7.10 -8.04 -4.31
CA ARG A 71 -6.54 -6.72 -4.58
C ARG A 71 -5.74 -6.18 -3.40
N TYR A 72 -6.27 -6.34 -2.18
CA TYR A 72 -5.74 -5.68 -1.00
C TYR A 72 -4.93 -6.62 -0.11
N LYS A 73 -3.85 -6.07 0.43
CA LYS A 73 -3.06 -6.69 1.49
C LYS A 73 -3.09 -5.77 2.70
N ASP A 74 -3.35 -6.35 3.86
CA ASP A 74 -3.08 -5.73 5.15
C ASP A 74 -1.81 -6.40 5.69
N PRO A 75 -0.62 -5.77 5.58
CA PRO A 75 0.63 -6.44 5.88
C PRO A 75 0.94 -6.52 7.38
N ASP A 76 0.30 -5.73 8.24
CA ASP A 76 0.57 -5.73 9.68
C ASP A 76 -0.68 -5.91 10.57
N GLY A 77 -1.84 -6.14 9.95
CA GLY A 77 -3.11 -6.27 10.62
C GLY A 77 -3.61 -4.92 11.15
N LYS A 78 -3.45 -3.82 10.41
CA LYS A 78 -3.97 -2.49 10.81
C LYS A 78 -4.75 -1.77 9.71
N TRP A 79 -4.33 -1.85 8.45
CA TRP A 79 -5.02 -1.19 7.34
C TRP A 79 -4.65 -1.85 6.01
N GLU A 80 -5.59 -1.91 5.08
CA GLU A 80 -5.36 -2.33 3.70
C GLU A 80 -4.61 -1.25 2.90
N GLU A 81 -3.46 -1.57 2.29
CA GLU A 81 -2.55 -0.53 1.76
C GLU A 81 -2.29 -0.62 0.25
N ASP A 82 -2.39 0.54 -0.43
CA ASP A 82 -1.81 0.79 -1.75
C ASP A 82 -0.59 1.73 -1.73
N GLY A 83 -0.01 1.98 -2.91
CA GLY A 83 1.23 2.74 -3.08
C GLY A 83 1.14 4.22 -2.66
N HIS A 84 -0.06 4.81 -2.67
CA HIS A 84 -0.26 6.20 -2.24
C HIS A 84 -0.09 6.34 -0.73
N TYR A 85 -0.60 5.38 0.06
CA TYR A 85 -0.49 5.34 1.52
C TYR A 85 0.95 5.50 1.97
N TRP A 86 1.80 4.56 1.55
CA TRP A 86 3.17 4.49 2.00
C TRP A 86 4.01 5.67 1.55
N THR A 87 3.72 6.19 0.35
CA THR A 87 4.40 7.36 -0.18
C THR A 87 4.07 8.59 0.66
N VAL A 88 2.79 8.85 0.94
CA VAL A 88 2.35 10.00 1.74
C VAL A 88 2.78 9.88 3.19
N TYR A 89 2.74 8.67 3.77
CA TYR A 89 3.20 8.42 5.13
C TYR A 89 4.70 8.68 5.27
N ALA A 90 5.52 8.04 4.42
CA ALA A 90 6.95 8.21 4.45
C ALA A 90 7.33 9.68 4.23
N LEU A 91 6.57 10.40 3.39
CA LEU A 91 6.84 11.80 3.13
C LEU A 91 6.48 12.65 4.33
N GLY A 92 5.35 12.42 4.99
CA GLY A 92 5.04 13.11 6.24
C GLY A 92 6.11 12.94 7.30
N MET A 93 6.66 11.72 7.44
CA MET A 93 7.80 11.47 8.32
C MET A 93 9.07 12.19 7.85
N ALA A 94 9.35 12.23 6.54
CA ALA A 94 10.48 12.94 5.96
C ALA A 94 10.39 14.46 6.12
N MET A 95 9.18 15.01 6.10
CA MET A 95 8.86 16.42 6.37
C MET A 95 8.84 16.74 7.87
N GLY A 96 9.02 15.73 8.74
CA GLY A 96 9.18 15.90 10.18
C GLY A 96 7.89 15.91 10.99
N LEU A 97 6.76 15.52 10.39
CA LEU A 97 5.49 15.37 11.10
C LEU A 97 5.57 14.26 12.14
N SER A 98 4.67 14.30 13.14
CA SER A 98 4.49 13.16 14.04
C SER A 98 3.97 11.94 13.28
N LYS A 99 4.29 10.74 13.79
CA LYS A 99 3.81 9.46 13.23
C LYS A 99 2.28 9.47 13.03
N SER A 100 1.54 9.99 14.01
CA SER A 100 0.08 10.10 13.95
C SER A 100 -0.43 11.04 12.84
N LYS A 101 0.20 12.20 12.64
CA LYS A 101 -0.20 13.17 11.60
C LYS A 101 0.16 12.65 10.21
N ALA A 102 1.35 12.06 10.06
CA ALA A 102 1.77 11.46 8.80
C ALA A 102 0.86 10.28 8.41
N GLN A 103 0.50 9.44 9.37
CA GLN A 103 -0.44 8.33 9.16
C GLN A 103 -1.85 8.84 8.81
N TYR A 104 -2.31 9.91 9.45
CA TYR A 104 -3.59 10.54 9.11
C TYR A 104 -3.62 11.06 7.67
N LEU A 105 -2.54 11.71 7.21
CA LEU A 105 -2.45 12.16 5.82
C LEU A 105 -2.40 10.99 4.84
N ALA A 106 -1.71 9.91 5.20
CA ALA A 106 -1.66 8.69 4.40
C ALA A 106 -3.04 8.04 4.24
N SER A 107 -3.85 7.98 5.30
CA SER A 107 -5.23 7.46 5.18
C SER A 107 -6.12 8.33 4.31
N LYS A 108 -5.85 9.64 4.22
CA LYS A 108 -6.53 10.55 3.29
C LYS A 108 -6.14 10.32 1.84
N ALA A 109 -4.91 9.91 1.57
CA ALA A 109 -4.44 9.58 0.24
C ALA A 109 -5.01 8.27 -0.33
N GLU A 110 -5.51 7.39 0.54
CA GLU A 110 -6.16 6.12 0.17
C GLU A 110 -7.67 6.16 0.28
N PHE A 111 -8.22 7.27 0.80
CA PHE A 111 -9.62 7.33 1.21
C PHE A 111 -10.54 6.94 0.04
N TYR A 112 -10.39 7.58 -1.12
CA TYR A 112 -11.28 7.35 -2.26
C TYR A 112 -11.07 6.02 -2.98
N ASP A 113 -9.90 5.39 -2.86
CA ASP A 113 -9.67 4.02 -3.35
C ASP A 113 -10.54 2.99 -2.64
N HIS A 114 -10.85 3.28 -1.38
CA HIS A 114 -11.58 2.38 -0.49
C HIS A 114 -13.03 2.82 -0.24
N HIS A 115 -13.48 3.94 -0.82
CA HIS A 115 -14.86 4.38 -0.64
C HIS A 115 -15.83 3.52 -1.45
N THR A 116 -16.87 3.08 -0.76
CA THR A 116 -18.01 2.38 -1.37
C THR A 116 -19.22 3.31 -1.35
N LEU A 117 -20.15 3.17 -2.30
CA LEU A 117 -21.35 4.00 -2.36
C LEU A 117 -22.15 3.90 -1.04
N PRO A 118 -23.01 4.88 -0.69
CA PRO A 118 -23.75 4.96 0.59
C PRO A 118 -24.60 3.76 0.98
N ASN A 119 -24.81 2.80 0.08
CA ASN A 119 -25.48 1.53 0.36
C ASN A 119 -24.52 0.40 0.78
N SER A 120 -23.23 0.71 1.02
CA SER A 120 -22.20 -0.22 1.50
C SER A 120 -21.98 -1.47 0.63
N LYS A 121 -22.41 -1.46 -0.65
CA LYS A 121 -22.28 -2.63 -1.52
C LYS A 121 -21.03 -2.55 -2.39
N MET A 122 -19.93 -3.10 -1.88
CA MET A 122 -18.96 -3.85 -2.70
C MET A 122 -19.33 -5.32 -2.54
N SER A 123 -20.24 -5.83 -3.39
CA SER A 123 -20.59 -7.24 -3.34
C SER A 123 -19.73 -8.04 -4.31
N LEU A 124 -18.82 -8.84 -3.74
CA LEU A 124 -18.36 -10.10 -4.32
C LEU A 124 -19.14 -11.25 -3.66
N HIS A 125 -20.48 -11.32 -3.76
CA HIS A 125 -21.21 -12.58 -3.53
C HIS A 125 -22.58 -12.61 -4.22
N TYR A 126 -22.83 -13.73 -4.91
CA TYR A 126 -24.07 -14.08 -5.63
C TYR A 126 -24.94 -15.00 -4.76
N SER A 127 -25.60 -14.49 -3.72
CA SER A 127 -26.64 -15.19 -2.94
C SER A 127 -27.04 -14.27 -1.78
N HIS A 128 -28.28 -13.99 -1.40
CA HIS A 128 -29.61 -14.42 -1.82
C HIS A 128 -30.48 -13.17 -1.63
N GLU A 129 -30.99 -12.60 -2.72
CA GLU A 129 -32.24 -11.83 -2.76
C GLU A 129 -32.40 -11.30 -4.18
N HIS A 130 -33.39 -11.87 -4.87
CA HIS A 130 -33.94 -11.51 -6.17
C HIS A 130 -33.25 -10.38 -6.97
N GLY A 131 -32.37 -10.78 -7.90
CA GLY A 131 -32.37 -10.21 -9.25
C GLY A 131 -31.79 -8.82 -9.48
N LYS A 132 -30.93 -8.30 -8.60
CA LYS A 132 -30.16 -7.07 -8.90
C LYS A 132 -28.68 -7.28 -8.64
N THR A 133 -27.90 -7.42 -9.71
CA THR A 133 -26.44 -7.23 -9.69
C THR A 133 -26.14 -5.93 -8.95
N GLY A 134 -25.22 -5.96 -7.97
CA GLY A 134 -24.80 -4.75 -7.27
C GLY A 134 -24.36 -3.70 -8.28
N LEU A 135 -24.80 -2.46 -8.10
CA LEU A 135 -24.76 -1.35 -9.08
C LEU A 135 -23.35 -0.95 -9.58
N ALA A 136 -22.30 -1.64 -9.14
CA ALA A 136 -20.88 -1.33 -9.38
C ALA A 136 -20.01 -2.55 -9.73
N LEU A 137 -20.56 -3.78 -9.80
CA LEU A 137 -19.78 -5.03 -10.05
C LEU A 137 -18.51 -5.22 -9.16
N GLY A 138 -18.43 -4.59 -7.99
CA GLY A 138 -17.24 -4.65 -7.13
C GLY A 138 -16.10 -3.70 -7.53
N LEU A 139 -16.33 -2.76 -8.46
CA LEU A 139 -15.37 -1.74 -8.87
C LEU A 139 -15.44 -0.46 -8.00
N GLY A 140 -16.50 -0.27 -7.21
CA GLY A 140 -16.62 0.88 -6.30
C GLY A 140 -16.68 2.23 -7.04
N THR A 141 -16.00 3.23 -6.50
CA THR A 141 -15.84 4.57 -7.09
C THR A 141 -15.26 4.53 -8.51
N TRP A 142 -14.51 3.50 -8.84
CA TRP A 142 -13.96 3.24 -10.17
C TRP A 142 -14.97 2.84 -11.22
N SER A 143 -16.26 2.68 -10.88
CA SER A 143 -17.32 2.44 -11.86
C SER A 143 -18.32 3.58 -11.95
N ASP A 144 -18.24 4.57 -11.06
CA ASP A 144 -19.12 5.74 -11.10
C ASP A 144 -18.42 6.87 -11.84
N ARG A 145 -19.01 7.32 -12.95
CA ARG A 145 -18.43 8.36 -13.82
C ARG A 145 -18.19 9.68 -13.10
N GLU A 146 -19.11 10.09 -12.22
CA GLU A 146 -18.98 11.37 -11.52
C GLU A 146 -17.96 11.26 -10.39
N LEU A 147 -17.85 10.11 -9.73
CA LEU A 147 -16.82 9.87 -8.71
C LEU A 147 -15.43 9.71 -9.34
N GLN A 148 -15.32 9.03 -10.49
CA GLN A 148 -14.07 9.01 -11.28
C GLN A 148 -13.60 10.41 -11.64
N LYS A 149 -14.51 11.28 -12.05
CA LYS A 149 -14.17 12.68 -12.34
C LYS A 149 -13.78 13.45 -11.08
N SER A 150 -14.61 13.38 -10.04
CA SER A 150 -14.48 14.26 -8.88
C SER A 150 -13.45 13.80 -7.86
N TRP A 151 -13.18 12.50 -7.76
CA TRP A 151 -12.30 11.90 -6.74
C TRP A 151 -10.98 11.41 -7.33
N HIS A 152 -11.01 10.83 -8.53
CA HIS A 152 -9.82 10.28 -9.20
C HIS A 152 -9.23 11.22 -10.28
N GLY A 153 -10.05 12.11 -10.85
CA GLY A 153 -9.63 12.96 -11.97
C GLY A 153 -9.49 12.22 -13.31
N LEU A 154 -10.14 11.05 -13.44
CA LEU A 154 -10.10 10.21 -14.65
C LEU A 154 -11.08 10.72 -15.72
N THR A 155 -10.88 11.95 -16.18
CA THR A 155 -11.79 12.62 -17.12
C THR A 155 -11.32 12.62 -18.57
N GLY A 156 -10.10 12.14 -18.82
CA GLY A 156 -9.33 12.62 -19.96
C GLY A 156 -8.99 14.12 -19.79
N GLY A 157 -8.19 14.65 -20.73
CA GLY A 157 -7.74 16.04 -20.70
C GLY A 157 -6.44 16.24 -19.91
N ARG A 158 -6.07 17.50 -19.68
CA ARG A 158 -4.74 17.87 -19.18
C ARG A 158 -4.53 17.44 -17.73
N GLN A 159 -3.47 16.68 -17.49
CA GLN A 159 -3.08 16.27 -16.14
C GLN A 159 -2.81 17.48 -15.23
N SER A 160 -2.27 18.56 -15.79
CA SER A 160 -2.00 19.79 -15.03
C SER A 160 -3.26 20.41 -14.44
N GLU A 161 -4.40 20.32 -15.14
CA GLU A 161 -5.67 20.87 -14.66
C GLU A 161 -6.19 20.07 -13.46
N VAL A 162 -6.12 18.74 -13.54
CA VAL A 162 -6.47 17.84 -12.44
C VAL A 162 -5.57 18.06 -11.23
N LEU A 163 -4.27 18.21 -11.44
CA LEU A 163 -3.31 18.47 -10.37
C LEU A 163 -3.58 19.82 -9.69
N ILE A 164 -3.83 20.88 -10.46
CA ILE A 164 -4.15 22.21 -9.93
C ILE A 164 -5.47 22.19 -9.14
N ASP A 165 -6.51 21.53 -9.65
CA ASP A 165 -7.77 21.34 -8.92
C ASP A 165 -7.53 20.64 -7.58
N ALA A 166 -6.84 19.50 -7.58
CA ALA A 166 -6.53 18.74 -6.37
C ALA A 166 -5.80 19.61 -5.35
N MET A 167 -4.71 20.29 -5.77
CA MET A 167 -3.91 21.15 -4.90
C MET A 167 -4.70 22.34 -4.35
N ASN A 168 -5.57 22.96 -5.15
CA ASN A 168 -6.42 24.05 -4.69
C ASN A 168 -7.42 23.59 -3.64
N ASN A 169 -8.06 22.42 -3.82
CA ASN A 169 -8.97 21.89 -2.82
C ASN A 169 -8.25 21.56 -1.50
N ILE A 170 -7.01 21.05 -1.55
CA ILE A 170 -6.18 20.83 -0.35
C ILE A 170 -5.84 22.16 0.33
N LEU A 171 -5.27 23.11 -0.42
CA LEU A 171 -4.63 24.30 0.13
C LEU A 171 -5.62 25.42 0.46
N MET A 172 -6.73 25.52 -0.27
CA MET A 172 -7.72 26.60 -0.08
C MET A 172 -8.95 26.14 0.67
N LYS A 173 -9.37 24.87 0.50
CA LYS A 173 -10.57 24.33 1.14
C LYS A 173 -10.27 23.38 2.30
N GLY A 174 -9.01 22.99 2.49
CA GLY A 174 -8.62 22.03 3.54
C GLY A 174 -9.09 20.60 3.28
N ASP A 175 -9.50 20.27 2.04
CA ASP A 175 -9.95 18.92 1.69
C ASP A 175 -8.74 18.00 1.47
N LEU A 176 -8.30 17.35 2.56
CA LEU A 176 -7.15 16.46 2.54
C LEU A 176 -7.40 15.17 1.76
N ASN A 177 -8.65 14.77 1.50
CA ASN A 177 -8.92 13.56 0.71
C ASN A 177 -8.41 13.72 -0.74
N GLN A 178 -8.22 14.95 -1.20
CA GLN A 178 -7.67 15.25 -2.53
C GLN A 178 -6.19 14.90 -2.67
N LEU A 179 -5.50 14.53 -1.58
CA LEU A 179 -4.16 13.90 -1.64
C LEU A 179 -4.19 12.64 -2.51
N HIS A 180 -5.32 11.93 -2.53
CA HIS A 180 -5.56 10.80 -3.41
C HIS A 180 -5.49 11.22 -4.89
N LYS A 181 -6.28 12.24 -5.27
CA LYS A 181 -6.30 12.79 -6.64
C LYS A 181 -4.92 13.30 -7.10
N VAL A 182 -4.08 13.80 -6.19
CA VAL A 182 -2.69 14.18 -6.51
C VAL A 182 -1.87 12.94 -6.92
N GLY A 183 -2.04 11.81 -6.23
CA GLY A 183 -1.45 10.53 -6.60
C GLY A 183 -1.95 10.06 -7.97
N ASP A 184 -3.26 10.05 -8.16
CA ASP A 184 -3.91 9.64 -9.41
C ASP A 184 -3.48 10.48 -10.60
N ALA A 185 -3.26 11.79 -10.42
CA ALA A 185 -2.76 12.65 -11.49
C ALA A 185 -1.39 12.19 -12.02
N TRP A 186 -0.56 11.55 -11.20
CA TRP A 186 0.73 11.00 -11.61
C TRP A 186 0.68 9.53 -12.00
N ALA A 187 -0.12 8.73 -11.29
CA ALA A 187 -0.31 7.32 -11.60
C ALA A 187 -1.07 7.17 -12.93
N HIS A 188 -2.23 7.80 -13.04
CA HIS A 188 -3.16 7.63 -14.15
C HIS A 188 -3.06 8.72 -15.23
N SER A 189 -1.83 9.08 -15.61
CA SER A 189 -1.56 9.93 -16.77
C SER A 189 -0.47 9.37 -17.68
N TYR A 190 -0.47 9.85 -18.93
CA TYR A 190 0.50 9.51 -19.97
C TYR A 190 0.90 10.75 -20.78
N ILE A 191 1.96 10.64 -21.57
CA ILE A 191 2.34 11.67 -22.55
C ILE A 191 1.74 11.28 -23.89
N ASP A 192 0.94 12.16 -24.49
CA ASP A 192 0.32 11.92 -25.79
C ASP A 192 1.27 12.27 -26.96
N GLU A 193 0.78 12.09 -28.18
CA GLU A 193 1.53 12.34 -29.42
C GLU A 193 2.02 13.79 -29.58
N ASN A 194 1.40 14.74 -28.89
CA ASN A 194 1.77 16.15 -28.91
C ASN A 194 2.77 16.51 -27.80
N GLY A 195 3.21 15.52 -27.02
CA GLY A 195 4.08 15.74 -25.86
C GLY A 195 3.36 16.29 -24.64
N GLU A 196 2.02 16.35 -24.66
CA GLU A 196 1.20 16.84 -23.57
C GLU A 196 0.87 15.72 -22.58
N ARG A 197 0.90 16.03 -21.28
CA ARG A 197 0.53 15.05 -20.25
C ARG A 197 -0.99 15.04 -20.07
N THR A 198 -1.58 13.90 -20.38
CA THR A 198 -3.02 13.72 -20.44
C THR A 198 -3.45 12.63 -19.45
N MET A 199 -4.58 12.84 -18.77
CA MET A 199 -5.19 11.85 -17.88
C MET A 199 -5.79 10.71 -18.69
N TRP A 200 -5.74 9.50 -18.14
CA TRP A 200 -6.57 8.42 -18.66
C TRP A 200 -8.06 8.71 -18.43
N GLY A 201 -8.90 8.09 -19.24
CA GLY A 201 -10.35 8.17 -19.14
C GLY A 201 -11.03 9.11 -20.11
N LYS A 202 -10.39 9.34 -21.26
CA LYS A 202 -11.00 9.96 -22.44
C LYS A 202 -12.02 9.02 -23.08
N THR A 203 -11.74 7.71 -23.05
CA THR A 203 -12.58 6.69 -23.69
C THR A 203 -13.54 6.06 -22.68
N THR A 204 -14.82 5.97 -23.05
CA THR A 204 -15.84 5.28 -22.24
C THR A 204 -16.37 4.05 -22.95
N THR A 205 -16.53 2.97 -22.20
CA THR A 205 -17.06 1.69 -22.66
C THR A 205 -18.46 1.48 -22.07
N TRP A 206 -19.38 0.97 -22.88
CA TRP A 206 -20.71 0.63 -22.41
C TRP A 206 -20.67 -0.75 -21.71
N ILE A 207 -20.88 -0.80 -20.38
CA ILE A 207 -21.00 -2.05 -19.63
C ILE A 207 -22.46 -2.27 -19.22
N PRO A 208 -23.10 -3.38 -19.63
CA PRO A 208 -24.46 -3.71 -19.23
C PRO A 208 -24.66 -3.59 -17.70
N GLY A 209 -25.55 -2.70 -17.27
CA GLY A 209 -25.87 -2.45 -15.86
C GLY A 209 -25.12 -1.28 -15.18
N LEU A 210 -24.08 -0.68 -15.80
CA LEU A 210 -23.23 0.34 -15.14
C LEU A 210 -23.23 1.75 -15.78
N GLY A 211 -24.02 2.00 -16.80
CA GLY A 211 -23.80 3.13 -17.73
C GLY A 211 -22.48 3.05 -18.54
N ARG A 212 -22.22 4.10 -19.35
CA ARG A 212 -20.92 4.30 -20.00
C ARG A 212 -19.92 4.74 -18.93
N ILE A 213 -18.87 3.95 -18.73
CA ILE A 213 -17.85 4.18 -17.71
C ILE A 213 -16.48 4.27 -18.37
N THR A 214 -15.52 4.99 -17.79
CA THR A 214 -14.13 4.87 -18.22
C THR A 214 -13.45 3.74 -17.47
N LEU A 215 -12.88 2.80 -18.22
CA LEU A 215 -11.94 1.82 -17.70
C LEU A 215 -10.68 1.78 -18.57
N GLU A 216 -10.38 2.90 -19.25
CA GLU A 216 -9.23 3.02 -20.17
C GLU A 216 -7.90 2.75 -19.47
N HIS A 217 -7.80 3.09 -18.18
CA HIS A 217 -6.64 2.78 -17.34
C HIS A 217 -6.54 1.27 -17.00
N ALA A 218 -7.66 0.54 -17.03
CA ALA A 218 -7.76 -0.87 -16.59
C ALA A 218 -7.79 -1.88 -17.76
N PHE A 219 -8.29 -1.49 -18.94
CA PHE A 219 -8.41 -2.36 -20.12
C PHE A 219 -7.58 -1.78 -21.27
N GLU A 220 -6.36 -2.32 -21.41
CA GLU A 220 -5.49 -2.22 -22.59
C GLU A 220 -5.51 -0.86 -23.32
N GLY A 221 -4.84 0.14 -22.73
CA GLY A 221 -4.56 1.40 -23.43
C GLY A 221 -3.66 1.17 -24.64
N GLY A 222 -4.19 1.37 -25.85
CA GLY A 222 -3.49 1.38 -27.14
C GLY A 222 -2.38 2.44 -27.29
N HIS A 223 -2.02 3.15 -26.22
CA HIS A 223 -0.87 4.05 -26.13
C HIS A 223 0.28 3.47 -25.28
N GLY A 224 0.51 2.17 -25.40
CA GLY A 224 1.83 1.58 -25.15
C GLY A 224 2.35 1.56 -23.71
N ASN A 225 1.51 1.68 -22.68
CA ASN A 225 1.99 1.46 -21.32
C ASN A 225 0.97 0.71 -20.44
N LYS A 226 1.19 -0.60 -20.26
CA LYS A 226 0.47 -1.48 -19.31
C LYS A 226 0.82 -1.17 -17.84
N ASP A 227 1.29 0.04 -17.57
CA ASP A 227 2.07 0.41 -16.38
C ASP A 227 1.59 1.72 -15.71
N ALA A 228 0.34 2.13 -15.97
CA ALA A 228 -0.28 3.27 -15.30
C ALA A 228 -0.27 3.13 -13.76
N ASP A 229 -0.24 1.91 -13.24
CA ASP A 229 -0.17 1.67 -11.79
C ASP A 229 1.27 1.35 -11.33
N ASN A 230 2.20 1.21 -12.28
CA ASN A 230 3.59 0.84 -12.06
C ASN A 230 4.49 2.08 -12.10
N LEU A 231 4.32 2.99 -11.13
CA LEU A 231 5.23 4.14 -10.95
C LEU A 231 6.70 3.72 -10.76
N ASN A 232 6.96 2.50 -10.31
CA ASN A 232 8.30 1.90 -10.25
C ASN A 232 8.99 1.81 -11.63
N LYS A 233 8.23 1.73 -12.73
CA LYS A 233 8.75 1.77 -14.10
C LYS A 233 8.79 3.16 -14.71
N ARG A 234 8.33 4.17 -13.97
CA ARG A 234 8.21 5.58 -14.36
C ARG A 234 8.91 6.48 -13.33
N PRO A 235 10.24 6.37 -13.19
CA PRO A 235 10.97 7.02 -12.12
C PRO A 235 10.82 8.55 -12.16
N GLY A 236 10.81 9.17 -13.34
CA GLY A 236 10.66 10.62 -13.46
C GLY A 236 9.31 11.12 -12.94
N GLU A 237 8.24 10.38 -13.22
CA GLU A 237 6.88 10.65 -12.73
C GLU A 237 6.78 10.50 -11.22
N TYR A 238 7.38 9.44 -10.66
CA TYR A 238 7.40 9.27 -9.20
C TYR A 238 8.10 10.45 -8.51
N GLN A 239 9.21 10.94 -9.06
CA GLN A 239 9.89 12.12 -8.51
C GLN A 239 9.01 13.38 -8.58
N LYS A 240 8.27 13.59 -9.67
CA LYS A 240 7.36 14.72 -9.80
C LYS A 240 6.15 14.62 -8.85
N TYR A 241 5.68 13.41 -8.57
CA TYR A 241 4.68 13.17 -7.52
C TYR A 241 5.20 13.59 -6.15
N ILE A 242 6.40 13.14 -5.76
CA ILE A 242 7.03 13.56 -4.50
C ILE A 242 7.20 15.09 -4.45
N GLN A 243 7.63 15.72 -5.55
CA GLN A 243 7.75 17.19 -5.62
C GLN A 243 6.41 17.90 -5.42
N SER A 244 5.33 17.39 -6.01
CA SER A 244 3.98 17.94 -5.85
C SER A 244 3.54 17.88 -4.38
N LEU A 245 3.78 16.76 -3.70
CA LEU A 245 3.49 16.62 -2.28
C LEU A 245 4.38 17.52 -1.42
N VAL A 246 5.67 17.64 -1.69
CA VAL A 246 6.58 18.56 -0.98
C VAL A 246 6.09 20.01 -1.11
N GLN A 247 5.59 20.40 -2.29
CA GLN A 247 5.00 21.72 -2.50
C GLN A 247 3.75 21.92 -1.63
N ILE A 248 2.88 20.92 -1.52
CA ILE A 248 1.71 20.97 -0.64
C ILE A 248 2.15 21.18 0.81
N TYR A 249 3.08 20.37 1.32
CA TYR A 249 3.46 20.39 2.73
C TYR A 249 4.16 21.70 3.13
N ASN A 250 4.95 22.28 2.22
CA ASN A 250 5.63 23.55 2.42
C ASN A 250 4.72 24.77 2.22
N SER A 251 3.50 24.59 1.72
CA SER A 251 2.56 25.70 1.55
C SER A 251 2.10 26.23 2.90
N LYS A 252 2.09 27.56 3.06
CA LYS A 252 1.58 28.22 4.29
C LYS A 252 0.12 27.90 4.57
N SER A 253 -0.67 27.60 3.53
CA SER A 253 -2.09 27.28 3.66
C SER A 253 -2.34 25.80 3.98
N PHE A 254 -1.30 24.97 4.01
CA PHE A 254 -1.46 23.56 4.36
C PHE A 254 -1.80 23.39 5.85
N ALA A 255 -2.79 22.55 6.12
CA ALA A 255 -3.37 22.39 7.46
C ALA A 255 -2.35 22.01 8.56
N PHE A 256 -1.27 21.32 8.19
CA PHE A 256 -0.21 20.91 9.11
C PHE A 256 1.12 21.62 8.85
N ASN A 257 1.12 22.76 8.15
CA ASN A 257 2.35 23.48 7.80
C ASN A 257 3.18 23.87 9.04
N SER A 258 2.54 24.24 10.15
CA SER A 258 3.24 24.58 11.41
C SER A 258 3.99 23.41 12.04
N ASP A 259 3.63 22.17 11.70
CA ASP A 259 4.30 20.96 12.18
C ASP A 259 5.41 20.47 11.24
N VAL A 260 5.46 21.00 10.02
CA VAL A 260 6.50 20.67 9.05
C VAL A 260 7.82 21.28 9.53
N LYS A 261 8.86 20.46 9.60
CA LYS A 261 10.18 20.95 10.01
C LYS A 261 10.76 21.84 8.92
N ASN A 262 10.99 23.10 9.25
CA ASN A 262 11.70 24.06 8.40
C ASN A 262 13.12 23.54 8.11
N GLY A 263 13.38 23.08 6.89
CA GLY A 263 14.66 22.50 6.48
C GLY A 263 14.55 21.62 5.24
N ARG A 264 15.68 21.15 4.70
CA ARG A 264 15.72 20.21 3.56
C ARG A 264 15.12 18.87 4.03
N PRO A 265 13.95 18.44 3.53
CA PRO A 265 13.34 17.17 3.94
C PRO A 265 14.23 15.99 3.52
N ASP A 266 14.23 14.93 4.32
CA ASP A 266 14.99 13.72 4.00
C ASP A 266 14.26 12.90 2.93
N LEU A 267 14.52 13.23 1.67
CA LEU A 267 13.95 12.54 0.52
C LEU A 267 14.82 11.36 0.03
N SER A 268 15.80 10.92 0.82
CA SER A 268 16.74 9.87 0.43
C SER A 268 16.05 8.55 0.09
N ILE A 269 15.03 8.18 0.88
CA ILE A 269 14.30 6.93 0.66
C ILE A 269 13.55 6.94 -0.67
N PHE A 270 12.98 8.08 -1.08
CA PHE A 270 12.26 8.20 -2.34
C PHE A 270 13.21 8.08 -3.52
N THR A 271 14.38 8.70 -3.43
CA THR A 271 15.44 8.57 -4.43
C THR A 271 15.94 7.12 -4.52
N PHE A 272 16.06 6.44 -3.38
CA PHE A 272 16.46 5.04 -3.34
C PHE A 272 15.41 4.12 -3.95
N VAL A 273 14.13 4.25 -3.56
CA VAL A 273 13.01 3.47 -4.09
C VAL A 273 12.84 3.72 -5.59
N GLN A 274 13.07 4.95 -6.07
CA GLN A 274 13.04 5.26 -7.50
C GLN A 274 14.10 4.50 -8.30
N LYS A 275 15.33 4.39 -7.77
CA LYS A 275 16.47 3.78 -8.48
C LYS A 275 16.56 2.26 -8.30
N ASN A 276 16.30 1.79 -7.08
CA ASN A 276 16.54 0.42 -6.63
C ASN A 276 15.25 -0.29 -6.22
N GLY A 277 14.10 0.38 -6.40
CA GLY A 277 12.79 -0.23 -6.19
C GLY A 277 12.58 -1.45 -7.07
N GLY A 278 11.72 -2.34 -6.62
CA GLY A 278 11.40 -3.56 -7.35
C GLY A 278 9.89 -3.75 -7.43
N ASN A 279 9.44 -4.85 -6.83
CA ASN A 279 8.02 -5.13 -6.66
C ASN A 279 7.38 -4.27 -5.56
N LYS A 280 6.04 -4.23 -5.56
CA LYS A 280 5.22 -3.50 -4.58
C LYS A 280 5.63 -3.82 -3.14
N GLU A 281 5.75 -5.11 -2.79
CA GLU A 281 6.08 -5.55 -1.42
C GLU A 281 7.44 -5.05 -0.92
N GLY A 282 8.47 -5.10 -1.77
CA GLY A 282 9.79 -4.60 -1.41
C GLY A 282 9.82 -3.08 -1.24
N ASN A 283 9.04 -2.34 -2.03
CA ASN A 283 8.93 -0.89 -1.91
C ASN A 283 8.17 -0.49 -0.64
N ILE A 284 7.07 -1.20 -0.34
CA ILE A 284 6.33 -1.05 0.91
C ILE A 284 7.26 -1.29 2.09
N PHE A 285 8.04 -2.38 2.08
CA PHE A 285 8.99 -2.67 3.15
C PHE A 285 10.04 -1.56 3.33
N LEU A 286 10.57 -1.00 2.24
CA LEU A 286 11.53 0.11 2.31
C LEU A 286 10.92 1.36 2.96
N LEU A 287 9.72 1.74 2.52
CA LEU A 287 9.02 2.92 3.02
C LEU A 287 8.58 2.75 4.48
N SER A 288 8.03 1.58 4.84
CA SER A 288 7.63 1.25 6.21
C SER A 288 8.83 1.21 7.17
N SER A 289 9.93 0.60 6.74
CA SER A 289 11.17 0.56 7.52
C SER A 289 11.77 1.95 7.73
N PHE A 290 11.69 2.81 6.71
CA PHE A 290 12.09 4.22 6.83
C PHE A 290 11.21 4.98 7.82
N ILE A 291 9.88 4.79 7.76
CA ILE A 291 8.93 5.39 8.71
C ILE A 291 9.27 4.99 10.14
N ASP A 292 9.48 3.69 10.40
CA ASP A 292 9.80 3.19 11.73
C ASP A 292 11.15 3.70 12.22
N MET A 293 12.17 3.74 11.35
CA MET A 293 13.47 4.35 11.65
C MET A 293 13.32 5.83 12.03
N LYS A 294 12.54 6.61 11.26
CA LYS A 294 12.26 8.03 11.56
C LYS A 294 11.44 8.22 12.83
N ALA A 295 10.62 7.23 13.21
CA ALA A 295 9.90 7.20 14.47
C ALA A 295 10.77 6.76 15.66
N GLY A 296 12.05 6.42 15.44
CA GLY A 296 12.99 6.04 16.50
C GLY A 296 13.02 4.54 16.82
N ALA A 297 12.51 3.69 15.92
CA ALA A 297 12.67 2.24 16.06
C ALA A 297 14.16 1.88 16.12
N LYS A 298 14.51 0.99 17.05
CA LYS A 298 15.90 0.52 17.25
C LYS A 298 16.24 -0.69 16.38
N SER A 299 15.23 -1.36 15.86
CA SER A 299 15.39 -2.52 15.00
C SER A 299 14.28 -2.59 13.95
N ILE A 300 14.62 -3.19 12.81
CA ILE A 300 13.71 -3.51 11.70
C ILE A 300 13.87 -5.00 11.41
N SER A 301 12.76 -5.71 11.24
CA SER A 301 12.79 -7.16 11.01
C SER A 301 12.01 -7.58 9.77
N SER A 302 12.44 -8.67 9.13
CA SER A 302 11.71 -9.31 8.05
C SER A 302 12.03 -10.80 7.99
N THR A 303 11.06 -11.60 7.57
CA THR A 303 11.26 -13.01 7.21
C THR A 303 11.81 -13.17 5.79
N ASN A 304 11.74 -12.11 4.98
CA ASN A 304 12.23 -12.10 3.61
C ASN A 304 13.65 -11.54 3.56
N LYS A 305 14.63 -12.39 3.24
CA LYS A 305 16.04 -11.98 3.11
C LYS A 305 16.23 -10.84 2.08
N GLY A 306 15.50 -10.88 0.97
CA GLY A 306 15.58 -9.86 -0.07
C GLY A 306 15.10 -8.47 0.40
N HIS A 307 14.14 -8.42 1.33
CA HIS A 307 13.72 -7.16 1.95
C HIS A 307 14.85 -6.53 2.77
N ILE A 308 15.52 -7.37 3.56
CA ILE A 308 16.63 -6.95 4.42
C ILE A 308 17.84 -6.50 3.61
N GLU A 309 18.23 -7.23 2.56
CA GLU A 309 19.33 -6.81 1.68
C GLU A 309 19.03 -5.48 0.98
N LYS A 310 17.77 -5.23 0.59
CA LYS A 310 17.38 -3.94 0.00
C LYS A 310 17.48 -2.79 1.00
N PHE A 311 16.94 -2.97 2.21
CA PHE A 311 17.01 -1.91 3.22
C PHE A 311 18.44 -1.69 3.71
N LYS A 312 19.24 -2.75 3.81
CA LYS A 312 20.68 -2.68 4.05
C LYS A 312 21.38 -1.82 2.99
N SER A 313 21.12 -2.06 1.71
CA SER A 313 21.68 -1.24 0.62
C SER A 313 21.28 0.23 0.73
N TYR A 314 20.06 0.53 1.19
CA TYR A 314 19.65 1.89 1.51
C TYR A 314 20.48 2.49 2.65
N LEU A 315 20.63 1.77 3.77
CA LEU A 315 21.41 2.23 4.92
C LEU A 315 22.89 2.45 4.55
N ASP A 316 23.48 1.53 3.78
CA ASP A 316 24.84 1.64 3.26
C ASP A 316 25.00 2.90 2.39
N GLN A 317 24.03 3.17 1.49
CA GLN A 317 24.03 4.40 0.67
C GLN A 317 23.91 5.67 1.51
N GLN A 318 23.19 5.63 2.64
CA GLN A 318 23.07 6.77 3.56
C GLN A 318 24.23 6.86 4.58
N GLY A 319 25.15 5.89 4.60
CA GLY A 319 26.21 5.81 5.60
C GLY A 319 25.70 5.55 7.03
N ILE A 320 24.51 4.95 7.17
CA ILE A 320 23.91 4.64 8.48
C ILE A 320 24.49 3.33 9.01
N LYS A 321 25.02 3.35 10.24
CA LYS A 321 25.58 2.17 10.89
C LYS A 321 24.50 1.24 11.45
N TYR A 322 24.68 -0.06 11.25
CA TYR A 322 23.78 -1.09 11.76
C TYR A 322 24.54 -2.39 12.08
N THR A 323 23.90 -3.27 12.85
CA THR A 323 24.28 -4.67 13.00
C THR A 323 23.20 -5.57 12.41
N LEU A 324 23.63 -6.68 11.81
CA LEU A 324 22.73 -7.73 11.38
C LEU A 324 22.73 -8.85 12.42
N SER A 325 21.54 -9.25 12.85
CA SER A 325 21.35 -10.42 13.69
C SER A 325 20.38 -11.38 13.01
N GLU A 326 20.78 -12.64 12.95
CA GLU A 326 19.93 -13.75 12.51
C GLU A 326 19.33 -14.43 13.76
N GLY A 327 18.00 -14.52 13.85
CA GLY A 327 17.31 -15.23 14.93
C GLY A 327 15.79 -14.94 14.92
N GLN A 328 14.87 -15.90 15.07
CA GLN A 328 14.90 -17.15 15.86
C GLN A 328 14.89 -18.43 15.01
N ALA A 329 15.99 -19.18 15.00
CA ALA A 329 15.96 -20.61 14.72
C ALA A 329 15.80 -21.36 16.05
N GLN A 330 14.56 -21.65 16.47
CA GLN A 330 14.33 -22.67 17.49
C GLN A 330 13.79 -23.93 16.81
N ALA A 331 14.70 -24.80 16.40
CA ALA A 331 14.40 -26.21 16.15
C ALA A 331 14.98 -27.01 17.31
N THR A 332 14.14 -27.37 18.29
CA THR A 332 14.52 -28.32 19.34
C THR A 332 14.73 -29.69 18.68
N LEU A 333 15.93 -30.26 18.85
CA LEU A 333 16.32 -31.56 18.30
C LEU A 333 15.46 -32.69 18.90
N LEU A 334 14.67 -33.37 18.06
CA LEU A 334 14.33 -34.78 18.24
C LEU A 334 14.89 -35.58 17.03
N PRO A 335 15.19 -36.87 17.19
CA PRO A 335 16.18 -37.55 16.36
C PRO A 335 15.75 -37.72 14.90
N LYS A 336 16.71 -37.44 14.00
CA LYS A 336 16.74 -37.68 12.55
C LYS A 336 15.60 -37.06 11.73
N GLY A 337 15.87 -35.85 11.23
CA GLY A 337 15.15 -35.22 10.13
C GLY A 337 15.14 -33.70 10.24
N CYS A 338 16.30 -33.06 10.07
CA CYS A 338 16.42 -31.60 10.05
C CYS A 338 15.44 -30.97 9.05
N VAL A 339 14.61 -30.03 9.53
CA VAL A 339 14.06 -28.96 8.71
C VAL A 339 14.18 -27.66 9.51
N THR A 340 14.90 -26.70 8.95
CA THR A 340 15.12 -25.36 9.48
C THR A 340 13.82 -24.58 9.53
N GLY A 341 13.51 -23.97 10.68
CA GLY A 341 12.47 -22.94 10.76
C GLY A 341 12.80 -21.71 9.91
N PRO A 342 11.82 -20.81 9.70
CA PRO A 342 12.03 -19.52 9.06
C PRO A 342 13.08 -18.73 9.84
N VAL A 343 14.06 -18.19 9.12
CA VAL A 343 15.06 -17.32 9.69
C VAL A 343 14.48 -15.91 9.70
N ASN A 344 14.21 -15.39 10.89
CA ASN A 344 13.93 -13.96 11.05
C ASN A 344 15.24 -13.20 10.97
N TYR A 345 15.28 -12.22 10.07
CA TYR A 345 16.40 -11.32 9.89
C TYR A 345 16.06 -10.01 10.58
N THR A 346 16.98 -9.51 11.40
CA THR A 346 16.79 -8.24 12.10
C THR A 346 18.00 -7.35 11.88
N ILE A 347 17.74 -6.12 11.45
CA ILE A 347 18.70 -5.02 11.41
C ILE A 347 18.53 -4.23 12.70
N THR A 348 19.60 -4.03 13.46
CA THR A 348 19.60 -3.17 14.66
C THR A 348 20.46 -1.95 14.42
N PHE A 349 19.94 -0.76 14.71
CA PHE A 349 20.68 0.48 14.52
C PHE A 349 21.70 0.67 15.64
N GLN A 350 22.93 1.04 15.27
CA GLN A 350 23.96 1.35 16.26
C GLN A 350 23.81 2.80 16.74
N LYS A 351 23.97 3.03 18.05
CA LYS A 351 24.11 4.39 18.56
C LYS A 351 25.37 5.02 17.96
N PRO A 352 25.33 6.29 17.53
CA PRO A 352 26.56 6.99 17.20
C PRO A 352 27.44 7.05 18.45
N GLU A 353 28.70 6.62 18.33
CA GLU A 353 29.71 6.85 19.35
C GLU A 353 29.79 8.36 19.58
N SER A 354 29.54 8.80 20.81
CA SER A 354 29.77 10.18 21.20
C SER A 354 31.26 10.47 21.03
N LYS A 355 31.61 11.32 20.06
CA LYS A 355 32.94 11.91 19.98
C LYS A 355 33.11 13.00 21.01
#